data_AF-A0A0K3BL04-F1
#
_entry.id   AF-A0A0K3BL04-F1
#
_cell.length_a   1.000
_cell.length_b   1.000
_cell.length_c   1.000
_cell.angle_alpha   90.00
_cell.angle_beta   90.00
_cell.angle_gamma   90.00
#
_symmetry.space_group_name_H-M   'P 1'
#
loop_
_entity.id
_entity.type
_entity.pdbx_description
1 polymer ?
#
loop_
_entity_poly.entity_id
_entity_poly.type
_entity_poly.pdbx_seq_one_letter_code
_entity_poly.pdbx_strand_id
1 'polypeptide(L)'
;MNCPDCGEPAEATDRYCENCGGSLQLRRTPSGGPIGRVGDAGCVGCGNAVSPDGFCETCGRSQPVGRDRMEFDLDVVAGVSDRGRARARNEDSMAFGVVGAANEAQSVVVVLCDGVGSTERADSASQAAVDSTLESIVDSLLSGSSPRDATDDGAEAAYAAVGELARPNSPDTAPSCTWVSAIVTPSEITVGWIGDSRAYWVSSSPDVPSRRLTTDDTLVAQLVAAGMDEEEASASLNAHALARWVGADAEQAPPHVVVLKPDAPGRLLLCSDGLWNYLPDAESLAANVSDAEPLKVAAELTSIANELGGHDNITVVVVPWEGRVP
;
A
#
# COMPACT_ATOMS: atom_id res chain seq x y z
N MET A 1 -28.29 10.61 0.48
CA MET A 1 -26.84 10.69 0.17
C MET A 1 -26.64 10.29 -1.29
N ASN A 2 -25.44 10.38 -1.86
CA ASN A 2 -25.17 9.85 -3.20
C ASN A 2 -24.31 8.59 -3.09
N CYS A 3 -24.54 7.63 -3.99
CA CYS A 3 -23.74 6.42 -4.08
C CYS A 3 -22.28 6.78 -4.40
N PRO A 4 -21.29 6.26 -3.63
CA PRO A 4 -19.88 6.55 -3.88
C PRO A 4 -19.37 5.97 -5.20
N ASP A 5 -20.00 4.89 -5.70
CA ASP A 5 -19.56 4.19 -6.91
C ASP A 5 -20.16 4.78 -8.20
N CYS A 6 -21.45 5.15 -8.20
CA CYS A 6 -22.14 5.61 -9.42
C CYS A 6 -22.70 7.03 -9.35
N GLY A 7 -22.64 7.70 -8.19
CA GLY A 7 -23.10 9.07 -8.01
C GLY A 7 -24.62 9.26 -7.93
N GLU A 8 -25.43 8.21 -8.15
CA GLU A 8 -26.89 8.28 -8.08
C GLU A 8 -27.38 8.51 -6.64
N PRO A 9 -28.54 9.19 -6.45
CA PRO A 9 -29.15 9.37 -5.14
C PRO A 9 -29.46 8.03 -4.46
N ALA A 10 -29.19 7.94 -3.16
CA ALA A 10 -29.56 6.82 -2.31
C ALA A 10 -30.12 7.30 -0.97
N GLU A 11 -31.05 6.53 -0.40
CA GLU A 11 -31.58 6.81 0.95
C GLU A 11 -30.47 6.62 1.99
N ALA A 12 -30.49 7.42 3.05
CA ALA A 12 -29.45 7.35 4.08
C ALA A 12 -29.49 6.05 4.90
N THR A 13 -30.60 5.30 4.83
CA THR A 13 -30.79 4.01 5.52
C THR A 13 -30.34 2.81 4.68
N ASP A 14 -30.11 3.00 3.38
CA ASP A 14 -29.75 1.91 2.49
C ASP A 14 -28.31 1.47 2.73
N ARG A 15 -28.07 0.16 2.66
CA ARG A 15 -26.71 -0.41 2.70
C ARG A 15 -26.08 -0.54 1.32
N TYR A 16 -26.90 -0.69 0.29
CA TYR A 16 -26.49 -0.88 -1.09
C TYR A 16 -27.24 0.08 -2.00
N CYS A 17 -26.57 0.56 -3.04
CA CYS A 17 -27.19 1.39 -4.07
C CYS A 17 -28.13 0.53 -4.92
N GLU A 18 -29.39 0.93 -5.05
CA GLU A 18 -30.37 0.22 -5.88
C GLU A 18 -30.01 0.22 -7.38
N ASN A 19 -29.18 1.18 -7.83
CA ASN A 19 -28.81 1.31 -9.23
C ASN A 19 -27.61 0.43 -9.63
N CYS A 20 -26.52 0.47 -8.86
CA CYS A 20 -25.29 -0.27 -9.19
C CYS A 20 -25.00 -1.47 -8.28
N GLY A 21 -25.75 -1.66 -7.19
CA GLY A 21 -25.49 -2.68 -6.18
C GLY A 21 -24.29 -2.39 -5.27
N GLY A 22 -23.58 -1.27 -5.47
CA GLY A 22 -22.41 -0.88 -4.68
C GLY A 22 -22.75 -0.56 -3.23
N SER A 23 -21.85 -0.88 -2.30
CA SER A 23 -22.03 -0.59 -0.88
C SER A 23 -22.03 0.92 -0.62
N LEU A 24 -23.05 1.40 0.09
CA LEU A 24 -23.14 2.80 0.52
C LEU A 24 -22.32 3.08 1.78
N GLN A 25 -21.78 2.02 2.41
CA GLN A 25 -20.95 2.06 3.61
C GLN A 25 -19.45 1.98 3.29
N LEU A 26 -19.07 2.00 2.01
CA LEU A 26 -17.70 1.88 1.54
C LEU A 26 -17.41 2.97 0.50
N ARG A 27 -16.41 3.80 0.77
CA ARG A 27 -15.72 4.60 -0.25
C ARG A 27 -14.37 3.95 -0.51
N ARG A 28 -13.99 3.65 -1.75
CA ARG A 28 -12.73 2.96 -2.04
C ARG A 28 -12.07 3.42 -3.32
N THR A 29 -10.80 3.03 -3.49
CA THR A 29 -10.11 3.08 -4.77
C THR A 29 -10.80 2.16 -5.80
N PRO A 30 -10.70 2.44 -7.12
CA PRO A 30 -11.21 1.55 -8.16
C PRO A 30 -10.58 0.14 -8.10
N SER A 31 -11.39 -0.90 -8.34
CA SER A 31 -10.91 -2.28 -8.46
C SER A 31 -10.32 -2.56 -9.85
N GLY A 32 -9.36 -3.48 -9.94
CA GLY A 32 -8.63 -3.79 -11.18
C GLY A 32 -7.53 -2.78 -11.52
N GLY A 33 -7.27 -1.85 -10.61
CA GLY A 33 -6.29 -0.79 -10.75
C GLY A 33 -6.78 0.33 -11.69
N PRO A 34 -6.25 1.55 -11.56
CA PRO A 34 -6.69 2.70 -12.34
C PRO A 34 -6.06 2.74 -13.74
N ILE A 35 -6.78 3.33 -14.67
CA ILE A 35 -6.19 4.17 -15.72
C ILE A 35 -5.92 5.51 -15.01
N GLY A 36 -4.67 5.75 -14.60
CA GLY A 36 -4.31 6.86 -13.71
C GLY A 36 -4.83 8.23 -14.16
N ARG A 37 -5.27 9.06 -13.20
CA ARG A 37 -5.34 10.51 -13.44
C ARG A 37 -3.90 11.02 -13.56
N VAL A 38 -3.43 11.24 -14.77
CA VAL A 38 -2.31 12.15 -15.00
C VAL A 38 -2.90 13.54 -14.75
N GLY A 39 -2.50 14.22 -13.68
CA GLY A 39 -3.03 15.55 -13.38
C GLY A 39 -2.92 16.45 -14.62
N ASP A 40 -3.99 17.16 -14.97
CA ASP A 40 -4.05 18.11 -16.10
C ASP A 40 -3.12 19.34 -15.92
N ALA A 41 -2.17 19.30 -14.99
CA ALA A 41 -1.44 20.45 -14.47
C ALA A 41 0.07 20.16 -14.37
N GLY A 42 0.74 20.06 -15.52
CA GLY A 42 2.20 20.09 -15.59
C GLY A 42 2.92 18.81 -15.12
N CYS A 43 4.25 18.90 -15.04
CA CYS A 43 5.14 17.76 -14.80
C CYS A 43 4.99 17.22 -13.38
N VAL A 44 4.76 15.91 -13.25
CA VAL A 44 4.56 15.25 -11.94
C VAL A 44 5.77 15.35 -11.00
N GLY A 45 6.96 15.67 -11.52
CA GLY A 45 8.16 15.87 -10.72
C GLY A 45 8.47 17.32 -10.33
N CYS A 46 8.00 18.32 -11.08
CA CYS A 46 8.41 19.72 -10.82
C CYS A 46 7.32 20.77 -11.09
N GLY A 47 6.12 20.37 -11.51
CA GLY A 47 4.99 21.24 -11.83
C GLY A 47 5.12 22.08 -13.11
N ASN A 48 6.26 22.03 -13.81
CA ASN A 48 6.48 22.81 -15.03
C ASN A 48 5.75 22.25 -16.26
N ALA A 49 5.76 23.00 -17.36
CA ALA A 49 5.10 22.60 -18.61
C ALA A 49 5.63 21.25 -19.17
N VAL A 50 4.71 20.51 -19.78
CA VAL A 50 4.95 19.22 -20.44
C VAL A 50 4.73 19.41 -21.93
N SER A 51 5.71 19.00 -22.73
CA SER A 51 5.62 19.04 -24.19
C SER A 51 4.70 17.95 -24.74
N PRO A 52 4.17 18.10 -25.97
CA PRO A 52 3.23 17.13 -26.55
C PRO A 52 3.77 15.71 -26.74
N ASP A 53 5.09 15.53 -26.73
CA ASP A 53 5.76 14.22 -26.75
C ASP A 53 5.81 13.54 -25.37
N GLY A 54 5.22 14.15 -24.34
CA GLY A 54 5.10 13.60 -23.00
C GLY A 54 6.32 13.84 -22.12
N PHE A 55 7.21 14.78 -22.45
CA PHE A 55 8.38 15.10 -21.61
C PHE A 55 8.21 16.46 -20.91
N CYS A 56 8.77 16.62 -19.72
CA CYS A 56 8.82 17.93 -19.06
C CYS A 56 9.83 18.85 -19.76
N GLU A 57 9.41 20.06 -20.12
CA GLU A 57 10.27 21.03 -20.81
C GLU A 57 11.39 21.58 -19.91
N THR A 58 11.26 21.46 -18.58
CA THR A 58 12.26 21.95 -17.62
C THR A 58 13.18 20.84 -17.10
N CYS A 59 12.64 19.72 -16.64
CA CYS A 59 13.43 18.65 -16.03
C CYS A 59 13.67 17.44 -16.94
N GLY A 60 13.09 17.42 -18.16
CA GLY A 60 13.25 16.31 -19.11
C GLY A 60 12.60 14.99 -18.68
N ARG A 61 11.85 14.96 -17.57
CA ARG A 61 11.17 13.75 -17.08
C ARG A 61 10.05 13.35 -18.05
N SER A 62 10.05 12.10 -18.50
CA SER A 62 8.90 11.49 -19.19
C SER A 62 7.72 11.47 -18.24
N GLN A 63 6.56 11.89 -18.73
CA GLN A 63 5.32 11.84 -17.98
C GLN A 63 4.75 10.42 -17.98
N PRO A 64 4.17 10.00 -16.85
CA PRO A 64 3.64 8.66 -16.69
C PRO A 64 2.42 8.43 -17.59
N VAL A 65 2.29 7.21 -18.12
CA VAL A 65 1.10 6.73 -18.84
C VAL A 65 0.56 5.45 -18.20
N GLY A 66 -0.77 5.27 -18.19
CA GLY A 66 -1.40 4.07 -17.64
C GLY A 66 -1.13 3.88 -16.15
N ARG A 67 -0.47 2.78 -15.77
CA ARG A 67 -0.08 2.46 -14.38
C ARG A 67 1.24 3.09 -13.94
N ASP A 68 1.92 3.82 -14.83
CA ASP A 68 3.22 4.43 -14.51
C ASP A 68 3.15 5.41 -13.34
N ARG A 69 1.98 6.01 -13.10
CA ARG A 69 1.70 6.77 -11.90
C ARG A 69 0.22 6.71 -11.55
N MET A 70 -0.05 6.41 -10.29
CA MET A 70 -1.38 6.26 -9.75
C MET A 70 -1.45 7.11 -8.49
N GLU A 71 -2.41 8.02 -8.45
CA GLU A 71 -2.68 8.87 -7.29
C GLU A 71 -4.15 8.71 -6.90
N PHE A 72 -4.37 8.42 -5.63
CA PHE A 72 -5.70 8.27 -5.07
C PHE A 72 -5.81 9.06 -3.77
N ASP A 73 -6.97 9.64 -3.55
CA ASP A 73 -7.27 10.45 -2.38
C ASP A 73 -8.73 10.24 -1.98
N LEU A 74 -8.94 9.78 -0.75
CA LEU A 74 -10.26 9.65 -0.11
C LEU A 74 -10.37 10.56 1.13
N ASP A 75 -9.64 11.67 1.14
CA ASP A 75 -9.54 12.72 2.17
C ASP A 75 -8.79 12.27 3.43
N VAL A 76 -9.19 11.16 4.04
CA VAL A 76 -8.57 10.61 5.27
C VAL A 76 -7.51 9.54 5.00
N VAL A 77 -7.28 9.24 3.73
CA VAL A 77 -6.25 8.33 3.25
C VAL A 77 -5.94 8.68 1.81
N ALA A 78 -4.65 8.68 1.48
CA ALA A 78 -4.20 8.88 0.12
C ALA A 78 -2.95 8.06 -0.16
N GLY A 79 -2.73 7.74 -1.42
CA GLY A 79 -1.55 7.00 -1.84
C GLY A 79 -1.07 7.40 -3.22
N VAL A 80 0.23 7.23 -3.42
CA VAL A 80 0.92 7.41 -4.69
C VAL A 80 1.70 6.15 -5.00
N SER A 81 1.49 5.60 -6.20
CA SER A 81 2.34 4.57 -6.79
C SER A 81 2.96 5.12 -8.07
N ASP A 82 4.26 4.94 -8.26
CA ASP A 82 5.02 5.46 -9.39
C ASP A 82 5.98 4.38 -9.89
N ARG A 83 6.10 4.21 -11.21
CA ARG A 83 7.01 3.23 -11.81
C ARG A 83 8.46 3.46 -11.41
N GLY A 84 8.83 4.66 -10.97
CA GLY A 84 10.22 5.04 -10.79
C GLY A 84 10.88 5.35 -12.13
N ARG A 85 12.18 5.64 -12.09
CA ARG A 85 12.97 6.06 -13.26
C ARG A 85 13.58 4.90 -14.02
N ALA A 86 13.87 3.78 -13.34
CA ALA A 86 14.65 2.68 -13.92
C ALA A 86 13.81 1.49 -14.39
N ARG A 87 12.60 1.30 -13.87
CA ARG A 87 11.74 0.15 -14.22
C ARG A 87 10.95 0.39 -15.50
N ALA A 88 10.66 -0.67 -16.25
CA ALA A 88 9.88 -0.59 -17.49
C ALA A 88 8.36 -0.72 -17.29
N ARG A 89 7.95 -1.26 -16.14
CA ARG A 89 6.55 -1.41 -15.72
C ARG A 89 6.42 -1.07 -14.25
N ASN A 90 5.22 -0.69 -13.84
CA ASN A 90 4.84 -0.60 -12.44
C ASN A 90 4.15 -1.90 -12.02
N GLU A 91 4.86 -2.71 -11.24
CA GLU A 91 4.46 -4.02 -10.72
C GLU A 91 3.92 -3.89 -9.29
N ASP A 92 3.96 -2.71 -8.69
CA ASP A 92 3.26 -2.39 -7.44
C ASP A 92 1.76 -2.17 -7.65
N SER A 93 0.99 -2.49 -6.61
CA SER A 93 -0.42 -2.16 -6.48
C SER A 93 -0.75 -1.67 -5.07
N MET A 94 -1.73 -0.78 -4.97
CA MET A 94 -2.33 -0.35 -3.70
C MET A 94 -3.84 -0.28 -3.86
N ALA A 95 -4.56 -0.60 -2.79
CA ALA A 95 -5.99 -0.38 -2.68
C ALA A 95 -6.32 0.09 -1.26
N PHE A 96 -7.30 0.99 -1.13
CA PHE A 96 -7.75 1.43 0.18
C PHE A 96 -9.21 1.84 0.17
N GLY A 97 -9.83 1.75 1.34
CA GLY A 97 -11.23 2.08 1.52
C GLY A 97 -11.54 2.64 2.91
N VAL A 98 -12.53 3.51 2.96
CA VAL A 98 -13.14 4.05 4.17
C VAL A 98 -14.46 3.32 4.39
N VAL A 99 -14.51 2.54 5.47
CA VAL A 99 -15.62 1.66 5.86
C VAL A 99 -16.41 2.29 6.99
N GLY A 100 -17.73 2.31 6.85
CA GLY A 100 -18.66 2.87 7.83
C GLY A 100 -19.49 4.02 7.25
N ALA A 101 -20.61 4.33 7.92
CA ALA A 101 -21.47 5.44 7.50
C ALA A 101 -20.73 6.78 7.60
N ALA A 102 -21.06 7.73 6.71
CA ALA A 102 -20.42 9.06 6.65
C ALA A 102 -20.51 9.87 7.96
N ASN A 103 -21.43 9.50 8.86
CA ASN A 103 -21.68 10.18 10.13
C ASN A 103 -21.28 9.33 11.36
N GLU A 104 -20.59 8.21 11.15
CA GLU A 104 -20.16 7.30 12.22
C GLU A 104 -18.63 7.18 12.28
N ALA A 105 -18.13 6.54 13.33
CA ALA A 105 -16.73 6.17 13.43
C ALA A 105 -16.35 5.27 12.24
N GLN A 106 -15.54 5.79 11.33
CA GLN A 106 -15.10 5.07 10.15
C GLN A 106 -13.81 4.30 10.45
N SER A 107 -13.65 3.18 9.75
CA SER A 107 -12.39 2.46 9.69
C SER A 107 -11.75 2.67 8.32
N VAL A 108 -10.44 2.85 8.29
CA VAL A 108 -9.69 2.92 7.04
C VAL A 108 -8.96 1.60 6.84
N VAL A 109 -9.17 0.98 5.69
CA VAL A 109 -8.47 -0.24 5.27
C VAL A 109 -7.49 0.14 4.17
N VAL A 110 -6.26 -0.30 4.29
CA VAL A 110 -5.19 -0.11 3.30
C VAL A 110 -4.54 -1.44 2.99
N VAL A 111 -4.24 -1.68 1.71
CA VAL A 111 -3.45 -2.81 1.24
C VAL A 111 -2.45 -2.31 0.21
N LEU A 112 -1.22 -2.81 0.30
CA LEU A 112 -0.14 -2.57 -0.65
C LEU A 112 0.54 -3.91 -0.95
N CYS A 113 0.79 -4.16 -2.23
CA CYS A 113 1.52 -5.33 -2.70
C CYS A 113 2.55 -4.91 -3.75
N ASP A 114 3.78 -5.38 -3.59
CA ASP A 114 4.89 -5.20 -4.54
C ASP A 114 5.05 -6.51 -5.33
N GLY A 115 4.89 -6.45 -6.64
CA GLY A 115 5.01 -7.62 -7.50
C GLY A 115 6.46 -8.09 -7.63
N VAL A 116 6.74 -9.37 -7.40
CA VAL A 116 8.10 -9.90 -7.48
C VAL A 116 8.54 -9.94 -8.95
N GLY A 117 9.36 -8.97 -9.37
CA GLY A 117 9.72 -8.77 -10.78
C GLY A 117 10.52 -9.90 -11.47
N SER A 118 10.97 -10.91 -10.74
CA SER A 118 11.53 -12.15 -11.31
C SER A 118 10.47 -13.18 -11.74
N THR A 119 9.19 -12.95 -11.42
CA THR A 119 8.08 -13.85 -11.72
C THR A 119 7.25 -13.41 -12.93
N GLU A 120 6.45 -14.31 -13.50
CA GLU A 120 5.52 -13.93 -14.56
C GLU A 120 4.35 -13.13 -13.97
N ARG A 121 3.92 -12.07 -14.66
CA ARG A 121 2.69 -11.32 -14.32
C ARG A 121 2.68 -10.76 -12.88
N ALA A 122 3.83 -10.30 -12.41
CA ALA A 122 3.99 -9.67 -11.10
C ALA A 122 2.98 -8.51 -10.86
N ASP A 123 2.73 -7.71 -11.89
CA ASP A 123 1.71 -6.66 -11.92
C ASP A 123 0.28 -7.20 -11.72
N SER A 124 -0.03 -8.35 -12.31
CA SER A 124 -1.32 -9.02 -12.10
C SER A 124 -1.42 -9.62 -10.71
N ALA A 125 -0.33 -10.15 -10.16
CA ALA A 125 -0.29 -10.72 -8.81
C ALA A 125 -0.57 -9.66 -7.75
N SER A 126 0.18 -8.55 -7.78
CA SER A 126 -0.02 -7.46 -6.84
C SER A 126 -1.43 -6.87 -6.96
N GLN A 127 -1.97 -6.74 -8.19
CA GLN A 127 -3.32 -6.20 -8.40
C GLN A 127 -4.41 -7.13 -7.86
N ALA A 128 -4.32 -8.44 -8.17
CA ALA A 128 -5.27 -9.42 -7.68
C ALA A 128 -5.28 -9.48 -6.15
N ALA A 129 -4.09 -9.44 -5.53
CA ALA A 129 -3.95 -9.45 -4.08
C ALA A 129 -4.61 -8.24 -3.42
N VAL A 130 -4.32 -7.01 -3.86
CA VAL A 130 -4.92 -5.81 -3.22
C VAL A 130 -6.43 -5.77 -3.39
N ASP A 131 -6.95 -6.19 -4.54
CA ASP A 131 -8.39 -6.24 -4.81
C ASP A 131 -9.10 -7.24 -3.88
N SER A 132 -8.62 -8.48 -3.84
CA SER A 132 -9.22 -9.55 -3.03
C SER A 132 -9.09 -9.29 -1.53
N THR A 133 -7.94 -8.75 -1.09
CA THR A 133 -7.73 -8.44 0.33
C THR A 133 -8.66 -7.31 0.77
N LEU A 134 -8.78 -6.23 -0.01
CA LEU A 134 -9.65 -5.12 0.37
C LEU A 134 -11.11 -5.58 0.47
N GLU A 135 -11.59 -6.35 -0.51
CA GLU A 135 -12.95 -6.91 -0.48
C GLU A 135 -13.17 -7.79 0.74
N SER A 136 -12.26 -8.75 0.99
CA SER A 136 -12.37 -9.68 2.13
C SER A 136 -12.32 -8.96 3.49
N ILE A 137 -11.38 -8.03 3.70
CA ILE A 137 -11.31 -7.27 4.94
C ILE A 137 -12.60 -6.48 5.17
N VAL A 138 -13.10 -5.79 4.15
CA VAL A 138 -14.32 -4.98 4.27
C VAL A 138 -15.51 -5.85 4.63
N ASP A 139 -15.70 -6.99 3.97
CA ASP A 139 -16.79 -7.91 4.26
C ASP A 139 -16.70 -8.47 5.68
N SER A 140 -15.50 -8.84 6.15
CA SER A 140 -15.27 -9.31 7.52
C SER A 140 -15.58 -8.22 8.55
N LEU A 141 -15.14 -6.97 8.33
CA LEU A 141 -15.43 -5.85 9.21
C LEU A 141 -16.93 -5.53 9.27
N LEU A 142 -17.62 -5.49 8.13
CA LEU A 142 -19.07 -5.26 8.07
C LEU A 142 -19.88 -6.39 8.71
N SER A 143 -19.32 -7.60 8.74
CA SER A 143 -19.88 -8.77 9.41
C SER A 143 -19.58 -8.82 10.92
N GLY A 144 -18.77 -7.87 11.42
CA GLY A 144 -18.46 -7.74 12.85
C GLY A 144 -17.24 -8.55 13.32
N SER A 145 -16.41 -9.06 12.41
CA SER A 145 -15.12 -9.67 12.75
C SER A 145 -14.17 -8.64 13.37
N SER A 146 -13.23 -9.09 14.21
CA SER A 146 -12.20 -8.20 14.74
C SER A 146 -11.25 -7.74 13.62
N PRO A 147 -10.58 -6.58 13.76
CA PRO A 147 -9.55 -6.16 12.80
C PRO A 147 -8.45 -7.21 12.60
N ARG A 148 -8.10 -7.95 13.66
CA ARG A 148 -7.11 -9.03 13.56
C ARG A 148 -7.62 -10.18 12.70
N ASP A 149 -8.84 -10.66 12.94
CA ASP A 149 -9.41 -11.76 12.15
C ASP A 149 -9.62 -11.34 10.69
N ALA A 150 -10.10 -10.11 10.46
CA ALA A 150 -10.23 -9.56 9.11
C ALA A 150 -8.88 -9.47 8.38
N THR A 151 -7.79 -9.16 9.10
CA THR A 151 -6.42 -9.17 8.54
C THR A 151 -5.99 -10.58 8.12
N ASP A 152 -6.29 -11.58 8.94
CA ASP A 152 -6.02 -12.99 8.62
C ASP A 152 -6.83 -13.44 7.39
N ASP A 153 -8.13 -13.12 7.33
CA ASP A 153 -9.02 -13.40 6.18
C ASP A 153 -8.50 -12.73 4.90
N GLY A 154 -8.07 -11.47 5.00
CA GLY A 154 -7.55 -10.71 3.88
C GLY A 154 -6.26 -11.29 3.26
N ALA A 155 -5.40 -11.89 4.09
CA ALA A 155 -4.22 -12.60 3.61
C ALA A 155 -4.58 -13.92 2.93
N GLU A 156 -5.55 -14.68 3.46
CA GLU A 156 -6.07 -15.89 2.82
C GLU A 156 -6.68 -15.57 1.44
N ALA A 157 -7.45 -14.49 1.34
CA ALA A 157 -8.01 -14.01 0.08
C ALA A 157 -6.91 -13.65 -0.93
N ALA A 158 -5.81 -13.02 -0.49
CA ALA A 158 -4.66 -12.73 -1.36
C ALA A 158 -4.01 -14.00 -1.90
N TYR A 159 -3.75 -14.99 -1.03
CA TYR A 159 -3.19 -16.28 -1.45
C TYR A 159 -4.08 -16.98 -2.47
N ALA A 160 -5.39 -17.00 -2.25
CA ALA A 160 -6.33 -17.59 -3.20
C ALA A 160 -6.31 -16.86 -4.55
N ALA A 161 -6.42 -15.53 -4.55
CA ALA A 161 -6.50 -14.74 -5.77
C ALA A 161 -5.21 -14.81 -6.62
N VAL A 162 -4.05 -14.74 -5.97
CA VAL A 162 -2.75 -14.88 -6.67
C VAL A 162 -2.53 -16.32 -7.13
N GLY A 163 -2.96 -17.30 -6.34
CA GLY A 163 -2.91 -18.72 -6.68
C GLY A 163 -3.61 -19.06 -8.01
N GLU A 164 -4.77 -18.45 -8.27
CA GLU A 164 -5.53 -18.64 -9.52
C GLU A 164 -4.82 -18.07 -10.77
N LEU A 165 -3.80 -17.22 -10.59
CA LEU A 165 -3.01 -16.70 -11.71
C LEU A 165 -1.96 -17.68 -12.21
N ALA A 166 -1.61 -18.69 -11.39
CA ALA A 166 -0.56 -19.64 -11.69
C ALA A 166 -0.95 -20.58 -12.83
N ARG A 167 0.05 -20.90 -13.66
CA ARG A 167 -0.10 -21.86 -14.74
C ARG A 167 0.31 -23.25 -14.26
N PRO A 168 -0.42 -24.32 -14.60
CA PRO A 168 -0.14 -25.68 -14.11
C PRO A 168 1.29 -26.21 -14.35
N ASN A 169 2.06 -25.63 -15.28
CA ASN A 169 3.38 -26.11 -15.68
C ASN A 169 4.51 -25.07 -15.52
N SER A 170 4.29 -24.01 -14.73
CA SER A 170 5.28 -22.93 -14.52
C SER A 170 5.44 -22.54 -13.04
N PRO A 171 5.74 -23.49 -12.13
CA PRO A 171 5.84 -23.19 -10.69
C PRO A 171 7.02 -22.26 -10.37
N ASP A 172 8.16 -22.40 -11.06
CA ASP A 172 9.38 -21.63 -10.78
C ASP A 172 9.28 -20.13 -11.12
N THR A 173 8.23 -19.74 -11.85
CA THR A 173 7.96 -18.35 -12.23
C THR A 173 6.51 -17.98 -11.91
N ALA A 174 5.90 -18.68 -10.94
CA ALA A 174 4.52 -18.44 -10.54
C ALA A 174 4.34 -16.97 -10.13
N PRO A 175 3.25 -16.30 -10.56
CA PRO A 175 3.00 -14.92 -10.17
C PRO A 175 3.04 -14.76 -8.66
N SER A 176 3.81 -13.79 -8.18
CA SER A 176 3.94 -13.53 -6.75
C SER A 176 4.12 -12.05 -6.43
N CYS A 177 3.82 -11.72 -5.18
CA CYS A 177 3.98 -10.37 -4.63
C CYS A 177 4.27 -10.41 -3.12
N THR A 178 4.73 -9.29 -2.58
CA THR A 178 4.63 -9.01 -1.14
C THR A 178 3.17 -8.71 -0.77
N TRP A 179 2.92 -8.55 0.53
CA TRP A 179 1.63 -8.11 1.03
C TRP A 179 1.81 -7.34 2.34
N VAL A 180 1.29 -6.12 2.43
CA VAL A 180 1.15 -5.39 3.68
C VAL A 180 -0.22 -4.73 3.72
N SER A 181 -0.92 -4.88 4.85
CA SER A 181 -2.23 -4.28 5.06
C SER A 181 -2.30 -3.56 6.40
N ALA A 182 -3.24 -2.63 6.49
CA ALA A 182 -3.58 -1.97 7.74
C ALA A 182 -5.07 -1.72 7.87
N ILE A 183 -5.57 -1.91 9.08
CA ILE A 183 -6.92 -1.52 9.49
C ILE A 183 -6.78 -0.49 10.60
N VAL A 184 -7.15 0.74 10.28
CA VAL A 184 -7.09 1.89 11.17
C VAL A 184 -8.48 2.17 11.69
N THR A 185 -8.65 2.02 13.00
CA THR A 185 -9.89 2.34 13.73
C THR A 185 -9.66 3.56 14.62
N PRO A 186 -10.71 4.14 15.21
CA PRO A 186 -10.54 5.22 16.18
C PRO A 186 -9.71 4.85 17.42
N SER A 187 -9.61 3.56 17.75
CA SER A 187 -8.97 3.07 18.99
C SER A 187 -7.61 2.40 18.77
N GLU A 188 -7.39 1.80 17.62
CA GLU A 188 -6.18 1.02 17.33
C GLU A 188 -5.91 0.90 15.83
N ILE A 189 -4.68 0.52 15.53
CA ILE A 189 -4.16 0.25 14.20
C ILE A 189 -3.70 -1.21 14.19
N THR A 190 -4.28 -2.04 13.33
CA THR A 190 -3.82 -3.41 13.09
C THR A 190 -3.07 -3.44 11.78
N VAL A 191 -1.82 -3.94 11.78
CA VAL A 191 -0.99 -4.10 10.57
C VAL A 191 -0.70 -5.57 10.38
N GLY A 192 -0.96 -6.08 9.17
CA GLY A 192 -0.59 -7.42 8.73
C GLY A 192 0.45 -7.36 7.62
N TRP A 193 1.42 -8.28 7.57
CA TRP A 193 2.36 -8.33 6.45
C TRP A 193 2.95 -9.71 6.16
N ILE A 194 3.37 -9.89 4.91
CA ILE A 194 4.16 -11.00 4.33
C ILE A 194 5.12 -10.38 3.31
N GLY A 195 6.42 -10.63 3.45
CA GLY A 195 7.45 -10.04 2.58
C GLY A 195 8.13 -8.83 3.21
N ASP A 196 8.63 -7.91 2.38
CA ASP A 196 9.48 -6.79 2.80
C ASP A 196 8.91 -5.40 2.48
N SER A 197 7.66 -5.31 2.03
CA SER A 197 6.92 -4.05 2.11
C SER A 197 6.67 -3.70 3.58
N ARG A 198 6.75 -2.42 3.92
CA ARG A 198 6.86 -1.97 5.31
C ARG A 198 5.71 -1.07 5.73
N ALA A 199 5.46 -1.08 7.04
CA ALA A 199 4.63 -0.07 7.69
C ALA A 199 5.42 0.67 8.77
N TYR A 200 5.15 1.97 8.90
CA TYR A 200 5.78 2.88 9.85
C TYR A 200 4.72 3.68 10.59
N TRP A 201 4.93 3.86 11.88
CA TRP A 201 4.24 4.88 12.66
C TRP A 201 5.13 6.12 12.75
N VAL A 202 4.63 7.26 12.30
CA VAL A 202 5.28 8.57 12.42
C VAL A 202 4.48 9.41 13.40
N SER A 203 5.06 9.70 14.57
CA SER A 203 4.35 10.52 15.55
C SER A 203 4.44 12.00 15.19
N SER A 204 3.35 12.74 15.43
CA SER A 204 3.36 14.20 15.43
C SER A 204 3.82 14.78 16.78
N SER A 205 4.05 13.93 17.79
CA SER A 205 4.55 14.34 19.11
C SER A 205 6.05 14.12 19.23
N PRO A 206 6.84 15.09 19.71
CA PRO A 206 8.27 14.91 19.95
C PRO A 206 8.55 13.93 21.11
N ASP A 207 7.57 13.66 21.97
CA ASP A 207 7.72 12.78 23.13
C ASP A 207 7.45 11.30 22.79
N VAL A 208 6.90 11.02 21.61
CA VAL A 208 6.57 9.66 21.16
C VAL A 208 7.41 9.35 19.93
N PRO A 209 8.31 8.34 19.97
CA PRO A 209 9.18 8.06 18.84
C PRO A 209 8.42 7.47 17.66
N SER A 210 8.79 7.91 16.46
CA SER A 210 8.46 7.21 15.21
C SER A 210 9.14 5.85 15.17
N ARG A 211 8.48 4.84 14.60
CA ARG A 211 9.01 3.47 14.56
C ARG A 211 8.52 2.67 13.37
N ARG A 212 9.37 1.77 12.88
CA ARG A 212 8.97 0.70 11.95
C ARG A 212 8.08 -0.29 12.70
N LEU A 213 7.00 -0.72 12.06
CA LEU A 213 6.02 -1.66 12.63
C LEU A 213 6.22 -3.09 12.14
N THR A 214 6.88 -3.25 10.99
CA THR A 214 7.12 -4.56 10.34
C THR A 214 8.56 -5.01 10.49
N THR A 215 8.78 -6.31 10.27
CA THR A 215 10.09 -6.94 10.10
C THR A 215 10.08 -7.69 8.79
N ASP A 216 11.01 -7.38 7.89
CA ASP A 216 11.04 -7.93 6.54
C ASP A 216 11.21 -9.44 6.55
N ASP A 217 10.44 -10.14 5.71
CA ASP A 217 10.64 -11.56 5.43
C ASP A 217 11.71 -11.75 4.35
N THR A 218 12.96 -11.34 4.62
CA THR A 218 14.12 -11.54 3.75
C THR A 218 15.09 -12.57 4.33
N LEU A 219 15.93 -13.17 3.49
CA LEU A 219 16.98 -14.10 3.95
C LEU A 219 17.89 -13.45 4.99
N VAL A 220 18.33 -12.20 4.75
CA VAL A 220 19.15 -11.44 5.70
C VAL A 220 18.46 -11.29 7.05
N ALA A 221 17.17 -10.93 7.07
CA ALA A 221 16.43 -10.77 8.31
C ALA A 221 16.30 -12.10 9.07
N GLN A 222 16.09 -13.22 8.37
CA GLN A 222 16.04 -14.55 9.00
C GLN A 222 17.39 -14.98 9.57
N LEU A 223 18.50 -14.73 8.87
CA LEU A 223 19.84 -15.05 9.35
C LEU A 223 20.21 -14.24 10.60
N VAL A 224 19.91 -12.94 10.60
CA VAL A 224 20.10 -12.07 11.77
C VAL A 224 19.24 -12.54 12.95
N ALA A 225 17.97 -12.88 12.71
CA ALA A 225 17.10 -13.43 13.74
C ALA A 225 17.59 -14.79 14.30
N ALA A 226 18.30 -15.57 13.49
CA ALA A 226 18.95 -16.81 13.92
C ALA A 226 20.29 -16.60 14.67
N GLY A 227 20.72 -15.34 14.85
CA GLY A 227 21.91 -14.97 15.61
C GLY A 227 23.18 -14.78 14.78
N MET A 228 23.09 -14.71 13.45
CA MET A 228 24.20 -14.30 12.60
C MET A 228 24.43 -12.79 12.72
N ASP A 229 25.68 -12.35 12.58
CA ASP A 229 26.02 -10.94 12.53
C ASP A 229 25.40 -10.27 11.28
N GLU A 230 24.95 -9.03 11.41
CA GLU A 230 24.24 -8.32 10.33
C GLU A 230 25.13 -8.06 9.10
N GLU A 231 26.43 -7.79 9.30
CA GLU A 231 27.37 -7.61 8.19
C GLU A 231 27.58 -8.92 7.44
N GLU A 232 27.71 -10.03 8.18
CA GLU A 232 27.84 -11.37 7.61
C GLU A 232 26.57 -11.83 6.87
N ALA A 233 25.41 -11.61 7.47
CA ALA A 233 24.12 -11.93 6.87
C ALA A 233 23.89 -11.13 5.58
N SER A 234 24.24 -9.84 5.57
CA SER A 234 24.13 -8.97 4.39
C SER A 234 25.08 -9.36 3.26
N ALA A 235 26.23 -9.96 3.58
CA ALA A 235 27.19 -10.46 2.60
C ALA A 235 26.81 -11.83 1.99
N SER A 236 25.76 -12.48 2.51
CA SER A 236 25.32 -13.79 2.02
C SER A 236 24.75 -13.69 0.59
N LEU A 237 24.92 -14.78 -0.18
CA LEU A 237 24.26 -14.85 -1.49
C LEU A 237 22.75 -14.70 -1.31
N ASN A 238 22.14 -13.83 -2.13
CA ASN A 238 20.71 -13.56 -2.10
C ASN A 238 20.22 -13.02 -0.74
N ALA A 239 21.05 -12.29 0.01
CA ALA A 239 20.68 -11.67 1.29
C ALA A 239 19.33 -10.92 1.23
N HIS A 240 19.08 -10.21 0.13
CA HIS A 240 17.85 -9.44 -0.09
C HIS A 240 16.70 -10.24 -0.71
N ALA A 241 16.86 -11.55 -0.95
CA ALA A 241 15.77 -12.36 -1.48
C ALA A 241 14.67 -12.52 -0.42
N LEU A 242 13.42 -12.45 -0.88
CA LEU A 242 12.25 -12.76 -0.07
C LEU A 242 12.31 -14.22 0.40
N ALA A 243 12.08 -14.41 1.68
CA ALA A 243 11.93 -15.70 2.33
C ALA A 243 10.45 -16.05 2.58
N ARG A 244 9.55 -15.07 2.51
CA ARG A 244 8.09 -15.28 2.43
C ARG A 244 7.48 -14.30 1.42
N TRP A 245 6.50 -14.77 0.68
CA TRP A 245 5.73 -13.99 -0.30
C TRP A 245 4.32 -14.59 -0.44
N VAL A 246 3.45 -13.88 -1.16
CA VAL A 246 2.14 -14.39 -1.61
C VAL A 246 2.30 -14.89 -3.04
N GLY A 247 2.01 -16.17 -3.28
CA GLY A 247 2.21 -16.83 -4.57
C GLY A 247 1.78 -18.30 -4.53
N ALA A 248 1.58 -18.92 -5.70
CA ALA A 248 1.20 -20.34 -5.77
C ALA A 248 2.34 -21.30 -5.38
N ASP A 249 3.58 -20.82 -5.43
CA ASP A 249 4.79 -21.52 -5.04
C ASP A 249 5.18 -21.28 -3.57
N ALA A 250 4.47 -20.37 -2.88
CA ALA A 250 4.70 -20.07 -1.48
C ALA A 250 4.06 -21.12 -0.55
N GLU A 251 4.71 -21.40 0.57
CA GLU A 251 4.07 -22.06 1.69
C GLU A 251 3.05 -21.09 2.32
N GLN A 252 1.77 -21.45 2.26
CA GLN A 252 0.72 -20.65 2.88
C GLN A 252 0.86 -20.71 4.41
N ALA A 253 1.12 -19.55 5.01
CA ALA A 253 1.25 -19.39 6.45
C ALA A 253 0.53 -18.10 6.89
N PRO A 254 0.01 -18.04 8.13
CA PRO A 254 -0.61 -16.83 8.64
C PRO A 254 0.31 -15.61 8.51
N PRO A 255 -0.24 -14.42 8.20
CA PRO A 255 0.55 -13.21 8.12
C PRO A 255 1.18 -12.90 9.49
N HIS A 256 2.25 -12.12 9.50
CA HIS A 256 2.65 -11.45 10.74
C HIS A 256 1.60 -10.38 11.06
N VAL A 257 1.28 -10.18 12.34
CA VAL A 257 0.30 -9.16 12.76
C VAL A 257 0.81 -8.40 13.99
N VAL A 258 0.72 -7.08 13.93
CA VAL A 258 0.95 -6.20 15.09
C VAL A 258 -0.24 -5.28 15.29
N VAL A 259 -0.61 -5.06 16.55
CA VAL A 259 -1.63 -4.08 16.94
C VAL A 259 -0.95 -2.94 17.69
N LEU A 260 -1.18 -1.72 17.22
CA LEU A 260 -0.69 -0.49 17.81
C LEU A 260 -1.88 0.31 18.36
N LYS A 261 -1.73 0.82 19.59
CA LYS A 261 -2.61 1.82 20.18
C LYS A 261 -1.78 3.08 20.36
N PRO A 262 -1.80 4.04 19.42
CA PRO A 262 -0.91 5.18 19.51
C PRO A 262 -1.28 6.07 20.71
N ASP A 263 -0.27 6.50 21.46
CA ASP A 263 -0.44 7.35 22.64
C ASP A 263 -0.53 8.84 22.29
N ALA A 264 -0.29 9.19 21.03
CA ALA A 264 -0.36 10.55 20.49
C ALA A 264 -0.82 10.52 19.03
N PRO A 265 -1.30 11.66 18.47
CA PRO A 265 -1.55 11.80 17.05
C PRO A 265 -0.31 11.53 16.20
N GLY A 266 -0.55 11.14 14.96
CA GLY A 266 0.51 10.85 14.00
C GLY A 266 -0.04 10.34 12.69
N ARG A 267 0.82 9.67 11.92
CA ARG A 267 0.51 9.12 10.61
C ARG A 267 0.99 7.67 10.55
N LEU A 268 0.14 6.80 10.04
CA LEU A 268 0.54 5.50 9.57
C LEU A 268 0.98 5.64 8.11
N LEU A 269 2.13 5.07 7.77
CA LEU A 269 2.63 4.98 6.41
C LEU A 269 2.87 3.52 6.03
N LEU A 270 2.39 3.11 4.86
CA LEU A 270 2.74 1.84 4.21
C LEU A 270 3.54 2.14 2.95
N CYS A 271 4.59 1.38 2.69
CA CYS A 271 5.41 1.55 1.48
C CYS A 271 6.03 0.26 0.94
N SER A 272 6.29 0.25 -0.38
CA SER A 272 7.16 -0.74 -1.03
C SER A 272 8.64 -0.42 -0.83
N ASP A 273 9.51 -1.32 -1.28
CA ASP A 273 10.96 -1.18 -1.16
C ASP A 273 11.54 -0.01 -1.95
N GLY A 274 10.86 0.43 -3.00
CA GLY A 274 11.24 1.61 -3.76
C GLY A 274 11.25 2.89 -2.94
N LEU A 275 10.52 2.96 -1.80
CA LEU A 275 10.70 4.06 -0.84
C LEU A 275 11.76 3.71 0.21
N TRP A 276 11.59 2.60 0.93
CA TRP A 276 12.38 2.37 2.14
C TRP A 276 13.86 2.09 1.83
N ASN A 277 14.21 1.64 0.62
CA ASN A 277 15.62 1.55 0.20
C ASN A 277 16.35 2.92 0.25
N TYR A 278 15.61 4.04 0.18
CA TYR A 278 16.16 5.39 0.32
C TYR A 278 15.95 6.00 1.70
N LEU A 279 14.84 5.64 2.38
CA LEU A 279 14.49 6.10 3.72
C LEU A 279 14.18 4.89 4.63
N PRO A 280 15.22 4.13 5.06
CA PRO A 280 15.01 2.82 5.68
C PRO A 280 14.56 2.91 7.13
N ASP A 281 15.08 3.87 7.87
CA ASP A 281 14.81 4.05 9.30
C ASP A 281 13.65 5.02 9.54
N ALA A 282 12.96 4.82 10.67
CA ALA A 282 11.75 5.58 11.00
C ALA A 282 12.03 7.06 11.28
N GLU A 283 13.24 7.41 11.72
CA GLU A 283 13.63 8.80 12.00
C GLU A 283 13.86 9.57 10.69
N SER A 284 14.63 9.01 9.75
CA SER A 284 14.86 9.55 8.42
C SER A 284 13.55 9.67 7.64
N LEU A 285 12.67 8.68 7.73
CA LEU A 285 11.35 8.77 7.11
C LEU A 285 10.51 9.89 7.76
N ALA A 286 10.45 9.95 9.09
CA ALA A 286 9.70 10.98 9.82
C ALA A 286 10.19 12.41 9.53
N ALA A 287 11.50 12.60 9.31
CA ALA A 287 12.06 13.91 8.96
C ALA A 287 11.55 14.47 7.61
N ASN A 288 10.98 13.61 6.76
CA ASN A 288 10.40 13.96 5.46
C ASN A 288 8.87 13.93 5.47
N VAL A 289 8.23 13.69 6.61
CA VAL A 289 6.77 13.67 6.76
C VAL A 289 6.32 14.98 7.39
N SER A 290 5.54 15.75 6.63
CA SER A 290 4.96 17.02 7.09
C SER A 290 3.54 16.85 7.64
N ASP A 291 2.97 17.92 8.20
CA ASP A 291 1.57 17.98 8.61
C ASP A 291 0.60 18.28 7.45
N ALA A 292 1.06 18.23 6.19
CA ALA A 292 0.23 18.47 5.02
C ALA A 292 -0.82 17.36 4.78
N GLU A 293 -1.73 17.59 3.84
CA GLU A 293 -2.74 16.60 3.44
C GLU A 293 -2.08 15.26 3.01
N PRO A 294 -2.74 14.10 3.24
CA PRO A 294 -2.14 12.78 2.99
C PRO A 294 -1.56 12.61 1.59
N LEU A 295 -2.27 13.08 0.55
CA LEU A 295 -1.82 12.97 -0.83
C LEU A 295 -0.53 13.76 -1.07
N LYS A 296 -0.41 14.93 -0.45
CA LYS A 296 0.78 15.78 -0.58
C LYS A 296 2.00 15.09 0.04
N VAL A 297 1.84 14.51 1.22
CA VAL A 297 2.91 13.76 1.90
C VAL A 297 3.32 12.54 1.08
N ALA A 298 2.37 11.74 0.58
CA ALA A 298 2.66 10.60 -0.27
C ALA A 298 3.43 11.02 -1.54
N ALA A 299 2.98 12.09 -2.21
CA ALA A 299 3.63 12.61 -3.41
C ALA A 299 5.05 13.15 -3.15
N GLU A 300 5.28 13.82 -2.01
CA GLU A 300 6.60 14.31 -1.60
C GLU A 300 7.58 13.16 -1.35
N LEU A 301 7.16 12.13 -0.60
CA LEU A 301 7.97 10.94 -0.35
C LEU A 301 8.30 10.19 -1.64
N THR A 302 7.33 10.03 -2.55
CA THR A 302 7.57 9.45 -3.88
C THR A 302 8.53 10.29 -4.72
N SER A 303 8.49 11.63 -4.60
CA SER A 303 9.44 12.51 -5.30
C SER A 303 10.85 12.33 -4.77
N ILE A 304 11.02 12.27 -3.45
CA ILE A 304 12.31 12.05 -2.79
C ILE A 304 12.95 10.75 -3.28
N ALA A 305 12.22 9.63 -3.26
CA ALA A 305 12.73 8.35 -3.76
C ALA A 305 13.15 8.41 -5.24
N ASN A 306 12.34 9.08 -6.07
CA ASN A 306 12.66 9.30 -7.48
C ASN A 306 13.92 10.17 -7.66
N GLU A 307 14.09 11.22 -6.87
CA GLU A 307 15.24 12.13 -6.91
C GLU A 307 16.54 11.43 -6.47
N LEU A 308 16.44 10.52 -5.50
CA LEU A 308 17.56 9.71 -5.01
C LEU A 308 17.92 8.53 -5.93
N GLY A 309 17.12 8.27 -6.97
CA GLY A 309 17.48 7.37 -8.06
C GLY A 309 16.27 6.76 -8.76
N GLY A 310 15.19 6.48 -8.03
CA GLY A 310 14.00 5.80 -8.55
C GLY A 310 14.33 4.47 -9.20
N HIS A 311 15.13 3.64 -8.53
CA HIS A 311 15.60 2.35 -9.07
C HIS A 311 14.52 1.26 -9.09
N ASP A 312 13.48 1.41 -8.27
CA ASP A 312 12.34 0.51 -8.24
C ASP A 312 10.99 1.22 -8.40
N ASN A 313 9.92 0.42 -8.47
CA ASN A 313 8.55 0.91 -8.28
C ASN A 313 8.38 1.44 -6.85
N ILE A 314 7.71 2.59 -6.73
CA ILE A 314 7.60 3.33 -5.48
C ILE A 314 6.13 3.48 -5.15
N THR A 315 5.68 2.83 -4.09
CA THR A 315 4.31 2.98 -3.59
C THR A 315 4.31 3.43 -2.15
N VAL A 316 3.51 4.44 -1.85
CA VAL A 316 3.37 5.06 -0.52
C VAL A 316 1.90 5.33 -0.25
N VAL A 317 1.39 4.86 0.88
CA VAL A 317 0.04 5.20 1.37
C VAL A 317 0.14 5.82 2.75
N VAL A 318 -0.58 6.92 2.97
CA VAL A 318 -0.56 7.71 4.20
C VAL A 318 -1.95 7.77 4.81
N VAL A 319 -2.07 7.45 6.10
CA VAL A 319 -3.29 7.54 6.90
C VAL A 319 -3.03 8.37 8.16
N PRO A 320 -3.56 9.59 8.29
CA PRO A 320 -3.54 10.32 9.55
C PRO A 320 -4.31 9.58 10.64
N TRP A 321 -3.85 9.71 11.88
CA TRP A 321 -4.52 9.17 13.06
C TRP A 321 -4.47 10.20 14.17
N GLU A 322 -5.64 10.70 14.58
CA GLU A 322 -5.75 11.77 15.58
C GLU A 322 -6.17 11.28 16.98
N GLY A 323 -6.46 10.00 17.13
CA GLY A 323 -6.63 9.39 18.46
C GLY A 323 -7.64 10.07 19.36
N ARG A 324 -8.88 10.24 18.90
CA ARG A 324 -10.13 10.40 19.69
C ARG A 324 -11.28 10.68 18.73
N VAL A 325 -12.41 10.02 18.96
CA VAL A 325 -13.70 10.45 18.42
C VAL A 325 -14.02 11.83 19.04
N PRO A 326 -14.55 12.81 18.28
CA PRO A 326 -15.20 13.98 18.89
C PRO A 326 -16.24 13.61 19.94
#